data_AF-A0A7V8EG24-F1
#
_entry.id   AF-A0A7V8EG24-F1
#
_cell.length_a   1.000
_cell.length_b   1.000
_cell.length_c   1.000
_cell.angle_alpha   90.00
_cell.angle_beta   90.00
_cell.angle_gamma   90.00
#
_symmetry.space_group_name_H-M   'P 1'
#
loop_
_entity.id
_entity.type
_entity.pdbx_description
1 polymer ?
#
loop_
_entity_poly.entity_id
_entity_poly.type
_entity_poly.pdbx_seq_one_letter_code
_entity_poly.pdbx_strand_id
1 'polypeptide(L)'
;MISEETLRSSYTQDGTRFFLVFDANKATFRIGTRWHWLASFDSVWDACDAFEAMELVDGDLIELGRLVKKEIRRVPRYRFFRPGGMGRINYLANSIERRLQGLRPQRSGSKGAVERWIPAN
;
A
#
# COMPACT_ATOMS: atom_id res chain seq x y z
N MET A 1 -19.99 22.78 1.32
CA MET A 1 -19.25 21.94 2.28
C MET A 1 -18.14 21.25 1.48
N ILE A 2 -16.88 21.35 1.88
CA ILE A 2 -15.78 20.69 1.16
C ILE A 2 -15.92 19.19 1.38
N SER A 3 -16.19 18.43 0.32
CA SER A 3 -16.42 16.99 0.40
C SER A 3 -15.14 16.17 0.44
N GLU A 4 -14.03 16.75 0.00
CA GLU A 4 -12.74 16.08 -0.14
C GLU A 4 -11.59 16.99 0.31
N GLU A 5 -10.69 16.46 1.14
CA GLU A 5 -9.51 17.17 1.63
C GLU A 5 -8.25 16.44 1.19
N THR A 6 -7.34 17.12 0.50
CA THR A 6 -6.04 16.54 0.15
C THR A 6 -5.14 16.59 1.38
N LEU A 7 -4.76 15.42 1.89
CA LEU A 7 -3.88 15.29 3.04
C LEU A 7 -2.40 15.35 2.63
N ARG A 8 -2.04 14.70 1.52
CA ARG A 8 -0.68 14.63 0.98
C ARG A 8 -0.68 14.48 -0.54
N SER A 9 0.44 14.84 -1.17
CA SER A 9 0.69 14.58 -2.59
C SER A 9 2.15 14.27 -2.82
N SER A 10 2.44 13.42 -3.79
CA SER A 10 3.79 13.04 -4.18
C SER A 10 3.85 12.58 -5.63
N TYR A 11 5.00 12.07 -6.04
CA TYR A 11 5.26 11.54 -7.37
C TYR A 11 5.76 10.10 -7.24
N THR A 12 5.30 9.26 -8.14
CA THR A 12 5.91 7.95 -8.42
C THR A 12 7.26 8.13 -9.10
N GLN A 13 8.08 7.08 -9.23
CA GLN A 13 9.41 7.22 -9.83
C GLN A 13 9.34 7.54 -11.33
N ASP A 14 8.23 7.20 -12.00
CA ASP A 14 7.95 7.60 -13.40
C ASP A 14 7.48 9.06 -13.57
N GLY A 15 7.33 9.80 -12.46
CA GLY A 15 6.90 11.20 -12.46
C GLY A 15 5.39 11.41 -12.42
N THR A 16 4.58 10.36 -12.31
CA THR A 16 3.13 10.51 -12.16
C THR A 16 2.76 11.00 -10.77
N ARG A 17 2.06 12.14 -10.71
CA ARG A 17 1.59 12.73 -9.45
C ARG A 17 0.39 11.96 -8.90
N PHE A 18 0.43 11.67 -7.60
CA PHE A 18 -0.67 11.03 -6.88
C PHE A 18 -0.90 11.67 -5.50
N PHE A 19 -2.07 11.43 -4.94
CA PHE A 19 -2.64 12.13 -3.80
C PHE A 19 -3.19 11.15 -2.78
N LEU A 20 -3.05 11.50 -1.51
CA LEU A 20 -3.82 10.93 -0.42
C LEU A 20 -4.92 11.94 -0.06
N VAL A 21 -6.17 11.54 -0.20
CA VAL A 21 -7.36 12.39 -0.03
C VAL A 21 -8.29 11.78 0.99
N PHE A 22 -8.76 12.58 1.95
CA PHE A 22 -9.88 12.22 2.82
C PHE A 22 -11.20 12.54 2.12
N ASP A 23 -12.08 11.54 2.00
CA ASP A 23 -13.45 11.66 1.50
C ASP A 23 -14.42 11.71 2.67
N ALA A 24 -14.96 12.89 2.96
CA ALA A 24 -15.85 13.12 4.09
C ALA A 24 -17.21 12.43 3.91
N ASN A 25 -17.68 12.22 2.67
CA ASN A 25 -18.96 11.57 2.40
C ASN A 25 -18.94 10.09 2.76
N LYS A 26 -17.78 9.45 2.56
CA LYS A 26 -17.58 8.02 2.84
C LYS A 26 -16.83 7.75 4.13
N ALA A 27 -16.29 8.79 4.77
CA ALA A 27 -15.34 8.69 5.87
C ALA A 27 -14.16 7.75 5.56
N THR A 28 -13.60 7.86 4.34
CA THR A 28 -12.48 7.00 3.89
C THR A 28 -11.29 7.81 3.40
N PHE A 29 -10.12 7.18 3.42
CA PHE A 29 -8.87 7.72 2.90
C PHE A 29 -8.57 7.06 1.56
N ARG A 30 -8.51 7.85 0.49
CA ARG A 30 -8.32 7.37 -0.88
C ARG A 30 -6.97 7.80 -1.42
N ILE A 31 -6.31 6.87 -2.10
CA ILE A 31 -5.11 7.15 -2.89
C ILE A 31 -5.55 7.20 -4.35
N GLY A 32 -5.16 8.25 -5.07
CA GLY A 32 -5.56 8.44 -6.46
C GLY A 32 -4.64 9.37 -7.21
N THR A 33 -4.75 9.35 -8.53
CA THR A 33 -4.17 10.37 -9.39
C THR A 33 -5.19 11.49 -9.59
N ARG A 34 -4.88 12.46 -10.47
CA ARG A 34 -5.88 13.42 -10.96
C ARG A 34 -7.08 12.75 -11.63
N TRP A 35 -6.89 11.57 -12.21
CA TRP A 35 -7.84 10.97 -13.16
C TRP A 35 -8.66 9.83 -12.58
N HIS A 36 -8.10 9.07 -11.63
CA HIS A 36 -8.77 7.89 -11.08
C HIS A 36 -8.26 7.55 -9.68
N TRP A 37 -9.11 6.87 -8.91
CA TRP A 37 -8.78 6.33 -7.60
C TRP A 37 -8.11 4.95 -7.73
N LEU A 38 -7.04 4.74 -6.97
CA LEU A 38 -6.21 3.54 -6.99
C LEU A 38 -6.54 2.61 -5.82
N ALA A 39 -6.72 3.18 -4.63
CA ALA A 39 -7.03 2.43 -3.41
C ALA A 39 -7.85 3.26 -2.42
N SER A 40 -8.53 2.58 -1.51
CA SER A 40 -9.28 3.20 -0.41
C SER A 40 -9.11 2.40 0.88
N PHE A 41 -9.04 3.13 2.00
CA PHE A 41 -8.76 2.62 3.33
C PHE A 41 -9.65 3.31 4.37
N ASP A 42 -10.02 2.55 5.40
CA ASP A 42 -10.82 3.07 6.52
C ASP A 42 -9.92 3.70 7.62
N SER A 43 -8.61 3.45 7.56
CA SER A 43 -7.62 3.97 8.49
C SER A 43 -6.65 4.93 7.79
N VAL A 44 -6.50 6.14 8.35
CA VAL A 44 -5.51 7.13 7.88
C VAL A 44 -4.11 6.54 7.88
N TRP A 45 -3.84 5.70 8.88
CA TRP A 45 -2.57 5.05 9.06
C TRP A 45 -2.32 4.10 7.89
N ASP A 46 -3.20 3.14 7.63
CA ASP A 46 -3.02 2.21 6.51
C ASP A 46 -2.91 2.93 5.15
N ALA A 47 -3.61 4.05 4.98
CA ALA A 47 -3.49 4.89 3.80
C ALA A 47 -2.11 5.56 3.69
N CYS A 48 -1.53 6.04 4.80
CA CYS A 48 -0.17 6.59 4.81
C CYS A 48 0.88 5.52 4.47
N ASP A 49 0.82 4.33 5.08
CA ASP A 49 1.76 3.24 4.76
C ASP A 49 1.66 2.84 3.30
N ALA A 50 0.43 2.78 2.76
CA ALA A 50 0.20 2.46 1.36
C ALA A 50 0.74 3.56 0.45
N PHE A 51 0.52 4.82 0.81
CA PHE A 51 1.00 5.98 0.06
C PHE A 51 2.53 5.97 -0.02
N GLU A 52 3.21 5.84 1.11
CA GLU A 52 4.67 5.83 1.19
C GLU A 52 5.27 4.58 0.50
N ALA A 53 4.60 3.41 0.59
CA ALA A 53 5.04 2.23 -0.16
C ALA A 53 4.91 2.40 -1.68
N MET A 54 3.89 3.11 -2.17
CA MET A 54 3.71 3.40 -3.60
C MET A 54 4.73 4.40 -4.15
N GLU A 55 5.30 5.29 -3.31
CA GLU A 55 6.41 6.16 -3.73
C GLU A 55 7.69 5.36 -4.06
N LEU A 56 7.86 4.19 -3.43
CA LEU A 56 9.10 3.41 -3.48
C LEU A 56 9.09 2.31 -4.55
N VAL A 57 7.97 2.07 -5.23
CA VAL A 57 7.81 0.96 -6.17
C VAL A 57 7.37 1.46 -7.54
N ASP A 58 8.06 0.99 -8.57
CA ASP A 58 7.68 1.22 -9.96
C ASP A 58 6.67 0.20 -10.46
N GLY A 59 5.80 0.65 -11.37
CA GLY A 59 4.83 -0.19 -12.05
C GLY A 59 3.54 0.54 -12.43
N ASP A 60 2.62 -0.20 -13.05
CA ASP A 60 1.29 0.31 -13.38
C ASP A 60 0.54 0.71 -12.09
N LEU A 61 0.10 1.96 -12.01
CA LEU A 61 -0.49 2.50 -10.78
C LEU A 61 -1.77 1.79 -10.33
N ILE A 62 -2.59 1.34 -11.29
CA ILE A 62 -3.84 0.63 -10.99
C ILE A 62 -3.50 -0.72 -10.35
N GLU A 63 -2.53 -1.43 -10.92
CA GLU A 63 -2.01 -2.65 -10.32
C GLU A 63 -1.37 -2.40 -8.95
N LEU A 64 -0.54 -1.36 -8.80
CA LEU A 64 0.07 -0.98 -7.53
C LEU A 64 -1.00 -0.71 -6.46
N GLY A 65 -2.05 0.04 -6.77
CA GLY A 65 -3.18 0.31 -5.89
C GLY A 65 -3.87 -0.98 -5.40
N ARG A 66 -4.07 -1.94 -6.30
CA ARG A 66 -4.62 -3.26 -5.97
C ARG A 66 -3.67 -4.07 -5.07
N LEU A 67 -2.39 -4.10 -5.41
CA LEU A 67 -1.37 -4.87 -4.69
C LEU A 67 -1.13 -4.30 -3.29
N VAL A 68 -0.96 -2.98 -3.15
CA VAL A 68 -0.74 -2.34 -1.85
C VAL A 68 -1.92 -2.57 -0.93
N LYS A 69 -3.16 -2.45 -1.42
CA LYS A 69 -4.37 -2.73 -0.63
C LYS A 69 -4.42 -4.20 -0.16
N LYS A 70 -4.00 -5.13 -1.01
CA LYS A 70 -3.88 -6.55 -0.67
C LYS A 70 -2.81 -6.80 0.40
N GLU A 71 -1.65 -6.16 0.29
CA GLU A 71 -0.53 -6.35 1.21
C GLU A 71 -0.78 -5.70 2.57
N ILE A 72 -1.40 -4.50 2.62
CA ILE A 72 -1.87 -3.85 3.85
C ILE A 72 -2.80 -4.79 4.64
N ARG A 73 -3.79 -5.40 3.98
CA ARG A 73 -4.73 -6.35 4.61
C ARG A 73 -4.01 -7.62 5.09
N ARG A 74 -3.06 -8.14 4.32
CA ARG A 74 -2.30 -9.36 4.65
C ARG A 74 -1.41 -9.15 5.87
N VAL A 75 -0.90 -7.95 6.04
CA VAL A 75 0.17 -7.63 6.97
C VAL A 75 -0.30 -6.50 7.88
N PRO A 76 -0.97 -6.81 8.99
CA PRO A 76 -1.50 -5.81 9.91
C PRO A 76 -0.38 -5.12 10.70
N ARG A 77 -0.63 -3.87 11.10
CA ARG A 77 0.34 -2.98 11.78
C ARG A 77 0.93 -3.56 13.06
N TYR A 78 0.14 -4.25 13.88
CA TYR A 78 0.59 -4.79 15.17
C TYR A 78 1.77 -5.77 15.07
N ARG A 79 2.03 -6.34 13.88
CA ARG A 79 3.17 -7.23 13.64
C ARG A 79 4.51 -6.50 13.57
N PHE A 80 4.49 -5.18 13.43
CA PHE A 80 5.68 -4.34 13.39
C PHE A 80 5.77 -3.65 14.74
N PHE A 81 6.80 -4.00 15.50
CA PHE A 81 7.02 -3.58 16.90
C PHE A 81 7.15 -2.05 17.06
N ARG A 82 7.18 -1.26 15.97
CA ARG A 82 7.23 0.20 15.97
C ARG A 82 6.27 0.80 14.91
N PRO A 83 5.20 1.50 15.32
CA PRO A 83 4.18 2.06 14.42
C PRO A 83 4.65 3.14 13.43
N GLY A 84 5.86 3.70 13.61
CA GLY A 84 6.46 4.71 12.73
C GLY A 84 7.78 4.27 12.10
N GLY A 85 8.07 2.97 12.08
CA GLY A 85 9.32 2.45 11.54
C GLY A 85 9.25 2.24 10.03
N MET A 86 10.25 2.76 9.32
CA MET A 86 10.45 2.52 7.88
C MET A 86 10.50 1.03 7.51
N GLY A 87 10.72 0.14 8.48
CA GLY A 87 10.69 -1.30 8.28
C GLY A 87 9.36 -1.84 7.76
N ARG A 88 8.22 -1.24 8.12
CA ARG A 88 6.91 -1.69 7.60
C ARG A 88 6.72 -1.28 6.15
N ILE A 89 7.02 -0.02 5.84
CA ILE A 89 6.93 0.54 4.49
C ILE A 89 7.87 -0.23 3.55
N ASN A 90 9.12 -0.44 3.95
CA ASN A 90 10.07 -1.25 3.20
C ASN A 90 9.55 -2.68 3.00
N TYR A 91 8.99 -3.32 4.04
CA TYR A 91 8.42 -4.65 3.89
C TYR A 91 7.25 -4.68 2.89
N LEU A 92 6.38 -3.67 2.90
CA LEU A 92 5.27 -3.54 1.95
C LEU A 92 5.78 -3.32 0.53
N ALA A 93 6.71 -2.38 0.31
CA ALA A 93 7.32 -2.11 -0.98
C ALA A 93 7.95 -3.37 -1.58
N ASN A 94 8.82 -4.05 -0.81
CA ASN A 94 9.41 -5.34 -1.22
C ASN A 94 8.36 -6.42 -1.50
N SER A 95 7.26 -6.45 -0.74
CA SER A 95 6.17 -7.41 -0.98
C SER A 95 5.45 -7.13 -2.29
N ILE A 96 5.25 -5.86 -2.65
CA ILE A 96 4.63 -5.44 -3.92
C ILE A 96 5.57 -5.76 -5.08
N GLU A 97 6.86 -5.44 -4.99
CA GLU A 97 7.85 -5.80 -6.03
C GLU A 97 7.87 -7.30 -6.30
N ARG A 98 7.87 -8.13 -5.26
CA ARG A 98 7.80 -9.58 -5.41
C ARG A 98 6.52 -10.03 -6.09
N ARG A 99 5.38 -9.36 -5.84
CA ARG A 99 4.12 -9.63 -6.54
C ARG A 99 4.21 -9.29 -8.02
N LEU A 100 4.81 -8.15 -8.36
CA LEU A 100 5.04 -7.74 -9.75
C LEU A 100 5.96 -8.72 -10.48
N GLN A 101 6.91 -9.34 -9.76
CA GLN A 101 7.77 -10.42 -10.26
C GLN A 101 7.05 -11.78 -10.36
N GLY A 102 5.73 -11.83 -10.18
CA GLY A 102 4.95 -13.06 -10.27
C GLY A 102 5.12 -13.99 -9.06
N LEU A 103 5.55 -13.48 -7.90
CA LEU A 103 5.69 -14.27 -6.67
C LEU A 103 4.49 -14.09 -5.75
N ARG A 104 4.26 -15.10 -4.90
CA ARG A 104 3.28 -15.05 -3.80
C ARG A 104 3.92 -15.51 -2.47
N PRO A 105 3.51 -14.93 -1.34
CA PRO A 105 3.98 -15.37 -0.04
C PRO A 105 3.30 -16.70 0.33
N GLN A 106 4.10 -17.68 0.73
CA GLN A 106 3.70 -18.92 1.36
C GLN A 106 4.24 -18.90 2.79
N ARG A 107 3.35 -19.06 3.77
CA ARG A 107 3.75 -19.19 5.18
C ARG A 107 3.84 -20.67 5.52
N SER A 108 4.92 -21.09 6.17
CA SER A 108 5.09 -22.46 6.66
C SER A 108 5.56 -22.48 8.12
N GLY A 109 5.33 -23.60 8.80
CA GLY A 109 5.67 -23.82 10.20
C GLY A 109 4.52 -23.56 11.18
N SER A 110 4.57 -24.20 12.34
CA SER A 110 3.50 -24.24 13.36
C SER A 110 3.14 -22.87 13.97
N LYS A 111 3.89 -21.81 13.66
CA LYS A 111 3.65 -20.43 14.12
C LYS A 111 3.61 -19.38 13.01
N GLY A 112 3.68 -19.78 11.73
CA GLY A 112 3.70 -18.83 10.60
C GLY A 112 4.89 -17.86 10.61
N ALA A 113 5.97 -18.22 11.32
CA ALA A 113 7.16 -17.39 11.49
C ALA A 113 8.04 -17.34 10.24
N VAL A 114 7.92 -18.34 9.36
CA VAL A 114 8.70 -18.41 8.12
C VAL A 114 7.80 -18.09 6.94
N GLU A 115 8.12 -16.98 6.27
CA GLU A 115 7.52 -16.59 5.00
C GLU A 115 8.50 -16.83 3.86
N ARG A 116 8.10 -17.67 2.91
CA ARG A 116 8.82 -17.91 1.65
C ARG A 116 8.03 -17.29 0.50
N TRP A 117 8.72 -16.76 -0.49
CA TRP A 117 8.10 -16.31 -1.72
C TRP A 117 8.31 -17.36 -2.81
N ILE A 118 7.22 -17.79 -3.43
CA ILE A 118 7.18 -18.84 -4.46
C ILE A 118 6.51 -18.31 -5.72
N PRO A 119 6.77 -18.90 -6.91
CA PRO A 119 6.03 -18.56 -8.11
C PRO A 119 4.51 -18.66 -7.91
N ALA A 120 3.78 -17.68 -8.42
CA ALA A 120 2.34 -17.72 -8.53
C ALA A 120 1.98 -18.55 -9.77
N ASN A 121 2.02 -19.87 -9.63
CA ASN A 121 1.47 -20.82 -10.62
C ASN A 121 0.02 -20.49 -10.96
#